data_AF-A0A3M1EAE2-F1
#
_entry.id   AF-A0A3M1EAE2-F1
#
_cell.length_a   1.000
_cell.length_b   1.000
_cell.length_c   1.000
_cell.angle_alpha   90.00
_cell.angle_beta   90.00
_cell.angle_gamma   90.00
#
_symmetry.space_group_name_H-M   'P 1'
#
loop_
_entity.id
_entity.type
_entity.pdbx_description
1 polymer ?
#
loop_
_entity_poly.entity_id
_entity_poly.type
_entity_poly.pdbx_seq_one_letter_code
_entity_poly.pdbx_strand_id
1 'polypeptide(L)'
;MPPSLAAHIAYLGLGSNVGDRLDHLRRAVMLLERDPGLRVDRTSGVASVYETEPVGGPAGQGAYLNTVIRVRWAHGPRTLLAL
;
A
#
# COMPACT_ATOMS: atom_id res chain seq x y z
N MET A 1 -6.19 -30.87 -14.30
CA MET A 1 -5.32 -29.73 -13.93
C MET A 1 -6.04 -28.91 -12.87
N PRO A 2 -5.40 -28.57 -11.74
CA PRO A 2 -6.03 -27.65 -10.81
C PRO A 2 -6.17 -26.28 -11.50
N PRO A 3 -7.21 -25.49 -11.19
CA PRO A 3 -7.34 -24.15 -11.74
C PRO A 3 -6.08 -23.36 -11.38
N SER A 4 -5.50 -22.69 -12.37
CA SER A 4 -4.57 -21.58 -12.13
C SER A 4 -5.25 -20.66 -11.11
N LEU A 5 -4.72 -20.56 -9.89
CA LEU A 5 -5.25 -19.64 -8.89
C LEU A 5 -5.20 -18.23 -9.50
N ALA A 6 -6.37 -17.71 -9.86
CA ALA A 6 -6.48 -16.38 -10.45
C ALA A 6 -5.90 -15.38 -9.44
N ALA A 7 -4.96 -14.55 -9.87
CA ALA A 7 -4.38 -13.53 -9.01
C ALA A 7 -5.48 -12.61 -8.45
N HIS A 8 -5.45 -12.37 -7.14
CA HIS A 8 -6.36 -11.47 -6.45
C HIS A 8 -5.99 -10.02 -6.72
N ILE A 9 -7.00 -9.18 -6.92
CA ILE A 9 -6.81 -7.73 -6.92
C ILE A 9 -7.10 -7.23 -5.50
N ALA A 10 -6.15 -6.47 -4.95
CA ALA A 10 -6.32 -5.78 -3.68
C ALA A 10 -5.99 -4.30 -3.82
N TYR A 11 -6.61 -3.49 -2.96
CA TYR A 11 -6.32 -2.07 -2.82
C TYR A 11 -5.77 -1.83 -1.43
N LEU A 12 -4.55 -1.29 -1.35
CA LEU A 12 -3.85 -1.06 -0.10
C LEU A 12 -3.80 0.45 0.17
N GLY A 13 -4.29 0.86 1.33
CA GLY A 13 -4.11 2.23 1.82
C GLY A 13 -2.73 2.38 2.46
N LEU A 14 -2.00 3.43 2.08
CA LEU A 14 -0.70 3.78 2.64
C LEU A 14 -0.80 5.16 3.28
N GLY A 15 -0.22 5.32 4.48
CA GLY A 15 -0.25 6.58 5.22
C GLY A 15 1.05 6.82 6.01
N SER A 16 1.52 8.06 6.05
CA SER A 16 2.69 8.46 6.87
C SER A 16 2.56 9.89 7.37
N ASN A 17 2.80 10.13 8.67
CA ASN A 17 2.74 11.45 9.30
C ASN A 17 4.02 11.88 10.04
N VAL A 18 5.07 11.06 10.05
CA VAL A 18 6.34 11.33 10.77
C VAL A 18 7.51 11.24 9.80
N GLY A 19 8.50 12.13 9.97
CA GLY A 19 9.74 12.13 9.19
C GLY A 19 9.51 12.48 7.71
N ASP A 20 10.26 11.84 6.82
CA ASP A 20 10.08 12.00 5.37
C ASP A 20 8.89 11.15 4.88
N ARG A 21 7.70 11.72 5.05
CA ARG A 21 6.41 11.07 4.74
C ARG A 21 6.34 10.58 3.29
N LEU A 22 6.89 11.34 2.35
CA LEU A 22 6.83 10.99 0.93
C LEU A 22 7.84 9.88 0.58
N ASP A 23 9.05 9.92 1.14
CA ASP A 23 10.01 8.82 0.98
C ASP A 23 9.48 7.52 1.60
N HIS A 24 8.83 7.58 2.76
CA HIS A 24 8.19 6.42 3.38
C HIS A 24 7.16 5.76 2.44
N LEU A 25 6.27 6.55 1.82
CA LEU A 25 5.29 6.03 0.85
C LEU A 25 5.97 5.40 -0.37
N ARG A 26 7.00 6.05 -0.94
CA ARG A 26 7.76 5.51 -2.08
C ARG A 26 8.46 4.21 -1.73
N ARG A 27 9.10 4.16 -0.56
CA ARG A 27 9.82 2.99 -0.07
C ARG A 27 8.88 1.83 0.23
N ALA A 28 7.71 2.08 0.79
CA ALA A 28 6.69 1.06 0.98
C ALA A 28 6.33 0.37 -0.35
N VAL A 29 6.05 1.15 -1.41
CA VAL A 29 5.78 0.61 -2.75
C VAL A 29 6.96 -0.23 -3.28
N MET A 30 8.19 0.26 -3.13
CA MET A 30 9.39 -0.48 -3.55
C MET A 30 9.60 -1.78 -2.76
N LEU A 31 9.28 -1.80 -1.46
CA LEU A 31 9.44 -2.97 -0.61
C LEU A 31 8.39 -4.04 -0.92
N LEU A 32 7.13 -3.64 -1.14
CA LEU A 32 6.05 -4.56 -1.50
C LEU A 32 6.39 -5.33 -2.79
N GLU A 33 7.00 -4.67 -3.79
CA GLU A 33 7.39 -5.31 -5.06
C GLU A 33 8.60 -6.25 -4.95
N ARG A 34 9.28 -6.32 -3.80
CA ARG A 34 10.34 -7.32 -3.59
C ARG A 34 9.79 -8.73 -3.49
N ASP A 35 8.52 -8.88 -3.13
CA ASP A 35 7.87 -10.19 -3.10
C ASP A 35 7.46 -10.62 -4.52
N PRO A 36 7.85 -11.83 -4.97
CA PRO A 36 7.53 -12.30 -6.32
C PRO A 36 6.02 -12.50 -6.54
N GLY A 37 5.23 -12.71 -5.50
CA GLY A 37 3.78 -12.87 -5.53
C GLY A 37 3.00 -11.56 -5.62
N LEU A 38 3.65 -10.41 -5.40
CA LEU A 38 3.01 -9.08 -5.45
C LEU A 38 3.50 -8.26 -6.64
N ARG A 39 2.56 -7.65 -7.36
CA ARG A 39 2.86 -6.63 -8.39
C ARG A 39 1.99 -5.41 -8.18
N VAL A 40 2.59 -4.23 -8.11
CA VAL A 40 1.88 -2.96 -8.08
C VAL A 40 1.57 -2.54 -9.51
N ASP A 41 0.36 -2.05 -9.75
CA ASP A 41 0.02 -1.45 -11.03
C ASP A 41 0.52 0.00 -11.07
N ARG A 42 1.71 0.20 -11.61
CA ARG A 42 2.41 1.49 -11.56
C ARG A 42 1.82 2.58 -12.47
N THR A 43 1.10 2.20 -13.54
CA THR A 43 0.62 3.16 -14.55
C THR A 43 -0.75 3.73 -14.20
N SER A 44 -1.63 2.93 -13.61
CA SER A 44 -3.01 3.33 -13.31
C SER A 44 -3.47 2.94 -11.91
N GLY A 45 -2.64 2.21 -11.16
CA GLY A 45 -2.99 1.69 -9.85
C GLY A 45 -2.53 2.55 -8.68
N VAL A 46 -1.79 3.63 -8.90
CA VAL A 46 -1.35 4.51 -7.79
C VAL A 46 -2.18 5.78 -7.82
N ALA A 47 -2.98 6.00 -6.77
CA ALA A 47 -3.75 7.22 -6.61
C ALA A 47 -2.84 8.42 -6.28
N SER A 48 -3.34 9.63 -6.50
CA SER A 48 -2.69 10.85 -6.02
C SER A 48 -2.42 10.77 -4.51
N VAL A 49 -1.36 11.45 -4.07
CA VAL A 49 -1.07 11.61 -2.65
C VAL A 49 -1.88 12.79 -2.12
N TYR A 50 -2.56 12.59 -1.00
CA TYR A 50 -3.36 13.60 -0.32
C TYR A 50 -2.81 13.86 1.07
N GLU A 51 -2.72 15.13 1.45
CA GLU A 51 -2.46 15.50 2.84
C GLU A 51 -3.78 15.61 3.60
N THR A 52 -3.88 14.96 4.76
CA THR A 52 -5.12 14.92 5.55
C THR A 52 -4.83 15.12 7.03
N GLU A 53 -5.76 15.79 7.72
CA GLU A 53 -5.73 15.90 9.18
C GLU A 53 -5.82 14.52 9.85
N PRO A 54 -5.17 14.33 11.02
CA PRO A 54 -5.25 13.10 11.78
C PRO A 54 -6.67 12.89 12.34
N VAL A 55 -7.16 11.65 12.29
CA VAL A 55 -8.43 11.26 12.90
C VAL A 55 -8.14 10.37 14.12
N GLY A 56 -8.38 10.89 15.32
CA GLY A 56 -8.00 10.22 16.58
C GLY A 56 -6.49 10.22 16.85
N GLY A 57 -6.04 9.45 17.84
CA GLY A 57 -4.63 9.35 18.25
C GLY A 57 -4.14 10.48 19.17
N PRO A 58 -2.82 10.58 19.43
CA PRO A 58 -2.24 11.57 20.33
C PRO A 58 -2.50 13.01 19.89
N ALA A 59 -2.65 13.91 20.86
CA ALA A 59 -2.76 15.34 20.58
C ALA A 59 -1.45 15.89 19.97
N GLY A 60 -1.58 16.79 19.00
CA GLY A 60 -0.44 17.47 18.38
C GLY A 60 0.32 16.67 17.32
N GLN A 61 -0.18 15.49 16.92
CA GLN A 61 0.39 14.76 15.79
C GLN A 61 0.17 15.53 14.47
N GLY A 62 1.14 15.45 13.56
CA GLY A 62 1.09 16.14 12.27
C GLY A 62 0.14 15.48 11.26
N ALA A 63 -0.12 16.20 10.17
CA ALA A 63 -0.91 15.71 9.04
C ALA A 63 -0.27 14.49 8.36
N TYR A 64 -1.12 13.59 7.86
CA TYR A 64 -0.71 12.41 7.12
C TYR A 64 -0.62 12.72 5.63
N LEU A 65 0.39 12.16 4.96
CA LEU A 65 0.29 11.90 3.53
C LEU A 65 -0.34 10.52 3.33
N ASN A 66 -1.42 10.45 2.55
CA ASN A 66 -2.16 9.23 2.25
C ASN A 66 -2.26 8.97 0.75
N THR A 67 -2.23 7.70 0.35
CA THR A 67 -2.52 7.24 -1.01
C THR A 67 -3.11 5.83 -0.99
N VAL A 68 -3.65 5.38 -2.12
CA VAL A 68 -4.12 4.02 -2.33
C VAL A 68 -3.39 3.43 -3.52
N ILE A 69 -2.95 2.17 -3.40
CA ILE A 69 -2.35 1.41 -4.50
C ILE A 69 -3.17 0.18 -4.86
N ARG A 70 -3.30 -0.11 -6.15
CA ARG A 70 -3.84 -1.36 -6.70
C ARG A 70 -2.71 -2.36 -6.89
N VAL A 71 -2.88 -3.56 -6.34
CA VAL A 71 -1.92 -4.65 -6.45
C VAL A 71 -2.57 -5.92 -7.00
N ARG A 72 -1.78 -6.70 -7.73
CA ARG A 72 -2.05 -8.11 -8.03
C ARG A 72 -1.31 -8.98 -7.03
N TRP A 73 -2.00 -9.94 -6.45
CA TRP A 73 -1.49 -10.82 -5.41
C TRP A 73 -1.79 -12.29 -5.69
N ALA A 74 -0.78 -13.15 -5.60
CA ALA A 74 -0.90 -14.57 -5.96
C ALA A 74 -1.51 -15.46 -4.86
N HIS A 75 -1.64 -14.95 -3.63
CA HIS A 75 -2.00 -15.77 -2.46
C HIS A 75 -3.23 -15.22 -1.72
N GLY A 76 -3.51 -15.74 -0.52
CA GLY A 76 -4.66 -15.30 0.28
C GLY A 76 -4.47 -13.93 0.96
N PRO A 77 -5.55 -13.36 1.52
CA PRO A 77 -5.49 -12.06 2.21
C PRO A 77 -4.65 -12.10 3.49
N ARG A 78 -4.64 -13.22 4.23
CA ARG A 78 -3.81 -13.36 5.44
C ARG A 78 -2.32 -13.36 5.14
N THR A 79 -1.92 -13.97 4.03
CA THR A 79 -0.52 -13.94 3.57
C THR A 79 -0.13 -12.56 3.03
N LEU A 80 -1.07 -11.78 2.49
CA LEU A 80 -0.83 -10.39 2.12
C LEU A 80 -0.60 -9.49 3.34
N LEU A 81 -1.36 -9.71 4.42
CA LEU A 81 -1.20 -8.98 5.69
C LEU A 81 0.14 -9.26 6.38
N ALA A 82 0.71 -10.45 6.16
CA ALA A 82 1.96 -10.88 6.79
C ALA A 82 3.23 -10.50 6.01
N LEU A 83 3.09 -9.78 4.89
CA LEU A 83 4.18 -9.30 4.07
C LEU A 83 4.95 -8.16 4.76
#